data_AF-K0VNP5-F1
#
_entry.id   AF-K0VNP5-F1
#
_cell.length_a   1.000
_cell.length_b   1.000
_cell.length_c   1.000
_cell.angle_alpha   90.00
_cell.angle_beta   90.00
_cell.angle_gamma   90.00
#
_symmetry.space_group_name_H-M   'P 1'
#
loop_
_entity.id
_entity.type
_entity.pdbx_description
1 polymer ?
#
loop_
_entity_poly.entity_id
_entity_poly.type
_entity_poly.pdbx_seq_one_letter_code
_entity_poly.pdbx_strand_id
1 'polypeptide(L)'
;MATASHYGPSSSSLERDARRIHDDKPVSPGSIAVGVVIGRMSEFFDFFVYGLASVLVFPQLVFPFAPDRLTATLYSFAIFSLAFLARPVGSVVFMTIDRMYGRGTKLT
;
A
#
# COMPACT_ATOMS: atom_id res chain seq x y z
N MET A 1 -45.19 23.95 2.91
CA MET A 1 -43.92 24.47 2.38
C MET A 1 -42.80 23.73 3.11
N ALA A 2 -41.99 23.00 2.35
CA ALA A 2 -41.16 21.87 2.79
C ALA A 2 -39.83 22.28 3.41
N THR A 3 -39.29 21.46 4.31
CA THR A 3 -37.85 21.18 4.40
C THR A 3 -37.65 19.76 4.93
N ALA A 4 -37.42 18.82 4.01
CA ALA A 4 -36.97 17.48 4.36
C ALA A 4 -35.52 17.57 4.86
N SER A 5 -35.30 17.20 6.13
CA SER A 5 -33.95 17.09 6.71
C SER A 5 -33.22 15.93 6.05
N HIS A 6 -32.17 16.23 5.28
CA HIS A 6 -31.26 15.24 4.70
C HIS A 6 -30.55 14.46 5.82
N TYR A 7 -31.00 13.24 6.11
CA TYR A 7 -30.31 12.28 6.97
C TYR A 7 -29.28 11.52 6.11
N GLY A 8 -28.09 12.10 5.97
CA GLY A 8 -26.92 11.38 5.46
C GLY A 8 -26.16 10.71 6.62
N PRO A 9 -25.55 9.53 6.43
CA PRO A 9 -24.69 8.93 7.45
C PRO A 9 -23.56 9.90 7.84
N SER A 10 -23.48 10.26 9.13
CA SER A 10 -22.47 11.20 9.65
C SER A 10 -21.38 10.44 10.39
N SER A 11 -20.11 10.62 10.00
CA SER A 11 -18.93 10.06 10.69
C SER A 11 -18.66 10.66 12.08
N SER A 12 -19.41 11.70 12.47
CA SER A 12 -19.16 12.51 13.66
C SER A 12 -19.29 11.77 15.01
N SER A 13 -20.06 10.67 15.06
CA SER A 13 -20.18 9.82 16.24
C SER A 13 -18.99 8.87 16.35
N LEU A 14 -18.60 8.23 15.24
CA LEU A 14 -17.44 7.33 15.15
C LEU A 14 -16.12 8.07 15.40
N GLU A 15 -15.98 9.29 14.88
CA GLU A 15 -14.82 10.15 15.14
C GLU A 15 -14.72 10.57 16.61
N ARG A 16 -15.86 10.82 17.27
CA ARG A 16 -15.91 11.09 18.72
C ARG A 16 -15.54 9.87 19.54
N ASP A 17 -15.98 8.69 19.14
CA ASP A 17 -15.69 7.44 19.85
C ASP A 17 -14.22 7.03 19.69
N ALA A 18 -13.67 7.18 18.48
CA ALA A 18 -12.24 7.00 18.22
C ALA A 18 -11.36 7.95 19.05
N ARG A 19 -11.78 9.22 19.22
CA ARG A 19 -11.12 10.17 20.12
C ARG A 19 -11.22 9.80 21.60
N ARG A 20 -12.28 9.10 22.02
CA ARG A 20 -12.42 8.60 23.40
C ARG A 20 -11.57 7.36 23.67
N ILE A 21 -11.39 6.50 22.66
CA ILE A 21 -10.55 5.29 22.75
C ILE A 21 -9.06 5.68 22.68
N HIS A 22 -8.71 6.67 21.87
CA HIS A 22 -7.41 7.32 21.90
C HIS A 22 -7.39 8.44 22.95
N ASP A 23 -7.43 8.02 24.22
CA ASP A 23 -7.13 8.86 25.38
C ASP A 23 -5.76 9.57 25.19
N ASP A 24 -5.62 10.79 25.71
CA ASP A 24 -4.56 11.79 25.45
C ASP A 24 -3.13 11.37 25.91
N LYS A 25 -2.75 10.10 25.71
CA LYS A 25 -1.37 9.65 25.89
C LYS A 25 -0.55 10.18 24.72
N PRO A 26 0.45 11.04 24.96
CA PRO A 26 1.28 11.55 23.89
C PRO A 26 2.00 10.38 23.21
N VAL A 27 1.66 10.13 21.95
CA VAL A 27 2.37 9.13 21.14
C VAL A 27 3.80 9.62 20.97
N SER A 28 4.76 8.88 21.50
CA SER A 28 6.15 9.33 21.46
C SER A 28 6.61 9.40 20.00
N PRO A 29 7.28 10.47 19.55
CA PRO A 29 7.81 10.55 18.20
C PRO A 29 8.69 9.35 17.83
N GLY A 30 9.38 8.74 18.81
CA GLY A 30 10.16 7.53 18.63
C GLY A 30 9.32 6.31 18.23
N SER A 31 8.14 6.11 18.83
CA SER A 31 7.25 5.01 18.46
C SER A 31 6.70 5.15 17.04
N ILE A 32 6.40 6.38 16.60
CA ILE A 32 5.99 6.68 15.22
C ILE A 32 7.15 6.41 14.26
N ALA A 33 8.35 6.89 14.59
CA ALA A 33 9.55 6.70 13.77
C ALA A 33 9.86 5.21 13.59
N VAL A 34 9.81 4.41 14.66
CA VAL A 34 10.00 2.95 14.59
C VAL A 34 8.93 2.29 13.72
N GLY A 35 7.66 2.67 13.88
CA GLY A 35 6.57 2.17 13.04
C GLY A 35 6.79 2.46 11.55
N VAL A 36 7.21 3.68 11.21
CA VAL A 36 7.54 4.08 9.84
C VAL A 36 8.73 3.28 9.31
N VAL A 37 9.81 3.15 10.10
CA VAL A 37 11.01 2.41 9.69
C VAL A 37 10.67 0.95 9.41
N ILE A 38 9.96 0.28 10.32
CA ILE A 38 9.54 -1.12 10.14
C ILE A 38 8.66 -1.26 8.90
N GLY A 39 7.67 -0.38 8.73
CA GLY A 39 6.78 -0.42 7.56
C GLY A 39 7.56 -0.26 6.25
N ARG A 40 8.49 0.70 6.20
CA ARG A 40 9.35 0.92 5.03
C ARG A 40 10.28 -0.25 4.79
N MET A 41 10.90 -0.80 5.83
CA MET A 41 11.76 -1.98 5.71
C MET A 41 11.00 -3.19 5.19
N SER A 42 9.80 -3.45 5.68
CA SER A 42 8.95 -4.56 5.20
C SER A 42 8.63 -4.41 3.72
N GLU A 43 8.30 -3.20 3.28
CA GLU A 43 8.06 -2.93 1.86
C GLU A 43 9.33 -3.23 1.04
N PHE A 44 10.51 -2.74 1.45
CA PHE A 44 11.77 -2.99 0.75
C PHE A 44 12.21 -4.46 0.77
N PHE A 45 11.86 -5.22 1.81
CA PHE A 45 12.21 -6.63 1.93
C PHE A 45 11.61 -7.45 0.78
N ASP A 46 10.33 -7.25 0.47
CA ASP A 46 9.67 -7.98 -0.63
C ASP A 46 10.30 -7.65 -1.99
N PHE A 47 10.63 -6.38 -2.26
CA PHE A 47 11.33 -5.99 -3.49
C PHE A 47 12.73 -6.59 -3.58
N PHE A 48 13.44 -6.70 -2.46
CA PHE A 48 14.76 -7.31 -2.42
C PHE A 48 14.70 -8.80 -2.76
N VAL A 49 13.79 -9.54 -2.12
CA VAL A 49 13.58 -10.97 -2.39
C VAL A 49 13.15 -11.20 -3.83
N TYR A 50 12.21 -10.39 -4.35
CA TYR A 50 11.78 -10.48 -5.74
C TYR A 50 12.90 -10.15 -6.73
N GLY A 51 13.75 -9.16 -6.42
CA GLY A 51 14.93 -8.82 -7.21
C GLY A 51 15.92 -9.98 -7.29
N LEU A 52 16.21 -10.65 -6.16
CA LEU A 52 17.02 -11.87 -6.14
C LEU A 52 16.40 -12.99 -6.98
N ALA A 53 15.09 -13.22 -6.84
CA ALA A 53 14.38 -14.21 -7.62
C ALA A 53 14.42 -13.89 -9.13
N SER A 54 14.39 -12.61 -9.52
CA SER A 54 14.48 -12.17 -10.91
C SER A 54 15.82 -12.47 -11.57
N VAL A 55 16.88 -12.63 -10.79
CA VAL A 55 18.22 -13.01 -11.28
C VAL A 55 18.43 -14.52 -11.21
N LEU A 56 18.02 -15.14 -10.11
CA LEU A 56 18.40 -16.52 -9.78
C LEU A 56 17.37 -17.56 -10.25
N VAL A 57 16.08 -17.21 -10.27
CA VAL A 57 14.99 -18.19 -10.41
C VAL A 57 14.15 -17.93 -11.66
N PHE A 58 13.61 -16.71 -11.83
CA PHE A 58 12.66 -16.38 -12.91
C PHE A 58 13.20 -16.60 -14.33
N PRO A 59 14.48 -16.34 -14.65
CA PRO A 59 14.99 -16.56 -16.01
C PRO A 59 14.84 -18.02 -16.45
N GLN A 60 14.96 -18.96 -15.52
CA GLN A 60 14.88 -20.40 -15.82
C GLN A 60 13.46 -20.95 -15.66
N LEU A 61 12.69 -20.44 -14.69
CA LEU A 61 11.38 -20.98 -14.36
C LEU A 61 10.25 -20.38 -15.20
N VAL A 62 10.31 -19.07 -15.47
CA VAL A 62 9.24 -18.30 -16.15
C VAL A 62 9.51 -18.13 -17.64
N PHE A 63 10.79 -18.04 -18.03
CA PHE A 63 11.22 -17.83 -19.43
C PHE A 63 12.07 -18.98 -19.99
N PRO A 64 11.67 -20.26 -19.84
CA PRO A 64 12.46 -21.39 -20.36
C PRO A 64 12.53 -21.43 -21.89
N PHE A 65 11.61 -20.74 -22.57
CA PHE A 65 11.53 -20.64 -24.03
C PHE A 65 12.44 -19.54 -24.61
N ALA A 66 13.10 -18.74 -23.78
CA ALA A 66 13.99 -17.70 -24.25
C ALA A 66 15.23 -18.32 -24.96
N PRO A 67 15.77 -17.67 -26.01
CA PRO A 67 16.86 -18.25 -26.81
C PRO A 67 18.16 -18.44 -26.01
N ASP A 68 18.40 -17.56 -25.04
CA ASP A 68 19.63 -17.48 -24.27
C ASP A 68 19.35 -16.94 -22.85
N ARG A 69 20.28 -17.21 -21.92
CA ARG A 69 20.13 -16.84 -20.50
C ARG A 69 20.09 -15.33 -20.30
N LEU A 70 20.79 -14.56 -21.14
CA LEU A 70 20.80 -13.10 -21.04
C LEU A 70 19.41 -12.55 -21.36
N THR A 71 18.80 -12.96 -22.46
CA THR A 71 17.44 -12.57 -22.86
C THR A 71 16.40 -12.94 -21.81
N ALA A 72 16.47 -14.14 -21.23
CA ALA A 72 15.58 -14.57 -20.15
C ALA A 72 15.70 -13.69 -18.88
N THR A 73 16.92 -13.25 -18.57
CA THR A 73 17.21 -12.36 -17.44
C THR A 73 16.69 -10.95 -17.71
N LEU A 74 16.85 -10.46 -18.94
CA LEU A 74 16.30 -9.16 -19.36
C LEU A 74 14.78 -9.14 -19.27
N TYR A 75 14.09 -10.21 -19.67
CA TYR A 75 12.64 -10.31 -19.50
C TYR A 75 12.22 -10.35 -18.02
N SER A 76 12.97 -11.06 -17.18
CA SER A 76 12.72 -11.09 -15.73
C SER A 76 12.88 -9.69 -15.11
N PHE A 77 13.92 -8.95 -15.50
CA PHE A 77 14.11 -7.56 -15.08
C PHE A 77 13.05 -6.60 -15.63
N ALA A 78 12.57 -6.83 -16.86
CA ALA A 78 11.51 -6.02 -17.44
C ALA A 78 10.24 -6.12 -16.58
N ILE A 79 9.84 -7.33 -16.16
CA ILE A 79 8.71 -7.50 -15.23
C ILE A 79 9.03 -6.92 -13.85
N PHE A 80 10.24 -7.11 -13.32
CA PHE A 80 10.63 -6.49 -12.04
C PHE A 80 10.50 -4.97 -12.07
N SER A 81 10.82 -4.33 -13.19
CA SER A 81 10.69 -2.87 -13.34
C SER A 81 9.25 -2.37 -13.19
N LEU A 82 8.24 -3.17 -13.56
CA LEU A 82 6.83 -2.82 -13.36
C LEU A 82 6.48 -2.69 -11.87
N ALA A 83 7.18 -3.41 -10.99
CA ALA A 83 6.98 -3.31 -9.55
C ALA A 83 7.34 -1.90 -9.01
N PHE A 84 8.25 -1.18 -9.67
CA PHE A 84 8.57 0.22 -9.35
C PHE A 84 7.45 1.18 -9.80
N LEU A 85 6.76 0.88 -10.89
CA LEU A 85 5.59 1.64 -11.35
C LEU A 85 4.35 1.36 -10.51
N ALA A 86 4.22 0.15 -9.98
CA ALA A 86 3.11 -0.23 -9.12
C ALA A 86 3.02 0.66 -7.88
N ARG A 87 4.15 1.16 -7.34
CA ARG A 87 4.16 2.07 -6.18
C ARG A 87 3.48 3.43 -6.46
N PRO A 88 3.91 4.23 -7.46
CA PRO A 88 3.19 5.46 -7.84
C PRO A 88 1.72 5.23 -8.15
N VAL A 89 1.41 4.17 -8.90
CA VAL A 89 0.04 3.85 -9.28
C VAL A 89 -0.79 3.50 -8.04
N GLY A 90 -0.25 2.66 -7.16
CA GLY A 90 -0.86 2.33 -5.88
C GLY A 90 -1.11 3.58 -5.05
N SER A 91 -0.13 4.47 -4.91
CA SER A 91 -0.29 5.74 -4.18
C SER A 91 -1.41 6.61 -4.74
N VAL A 92 -1.50 6.76 -6.07
CA VAL A 92 -2.58 7.54 -6.71
C VAL A 92 -3.94 6.88 -6.49
N VAL A 93 -4.03 5.56 -6.66
CA VAL A 93 -5.27 4.79 -6.45
C VAL A 93 -5.71 4.89 -5.00
N PHE A 94 -4.83 4.62 -4.04
CA PHE A 94 -5.14 4.71 -2.61
C PHE A 94 -5.44 6.14 -2.16
N MET A 95 -4.78 7.16 -2.72
CA MET A 95 -5.12 8.56 -2.47
C MET A 95 -6.50 8.92 -3.03
N THR A 96 -6.85 8.40 -4.20
CA THR A 96 -8.18 8.60 -4.81
C THR A 96 -9.26 7.91 -3.98
N ILE A 97 -9.00 6.68 -3.54
CA ILE A 97 -9.89 5.92 -2.65
C ILE A 97 -10.04 6.62 -1.29
N ASP A 98 -8.94 7.08 -0.67
CA ASP A 98 -8.96 7.82 0.60
C ASP A 98 -9.80 9.10 0.46
N ARG A 99 -9.66 9.81 -0.67
CA ARG A 99 -10.44 11.01 -0.99
C ARG A 99 -11.92 10.73 -1.28
N MET A 100 -12.25 9.59 -1.87
CA MET A 100 -13.63 9.23 -2.24
C MET A 100 -14.41 8.56 -1.11
N TYR A 101 -13.76 7.73 -0.30
CA TYR A 101 -14.43 6.95 0.76
C TYR A 101 -14.35 7.57 2.15
N GLY A 102 -13.44 8.54 2.36
CA GLY A 102 -13.32 9.30 3.60
C GLY A 102 -12.96 8.43 4.81
N ARG A 103 -12.35 9.05 5.82
CA ARG A 103 -11.86 8.39 7.05
C ARG A 103 -12.98 7.82 7.96
N GLY A 104 -14.20 7.62 7.46
CA GLY A 104 -15.38 7.30 8.27
C GLY A 104 -16.15 6.03 7.86
N THR A 105 -15.74 5.27 6.84
CA THR A 105 -16.57 4.17 6.31
C THR A 105 -15.85 2.83 6.28
N LYS A 106 -15.50 2.35 7.45
CA LYS A 106 -15.29 0.94 7.82
C LYS A 106 -15.50 0.95 9.33
N LEU A 107 -16.70 0.66 9.84
CA LEU A 107 -17.21 -0.70 10.05
C LEU A 107 -18.75 -0.69 9.97
N THR A 108 -19.31 -1.41 9.01
CA THR A 108 -20.56 -2.18 9.15
C THR A 108 -20.18 -3.62 8.87
#